data_AF-A0A8J2NKW4-F1
#
_entry.id   AF-A0A8J2NKW4-F1
#
_cell.length_a   1.000
_cell.length_b   1.000
_cell.length_c   1.000
_cell.angle_alpha   90.00
_cell.angle_beta   90.00
_cell.angle_gamma   90.00
#
_symmetry.space_group_name_H-M   'P 1'
#
loop_
_entity.id
_entity.type
_entity.pdbx_description
1 polymer ?
#
loop_
_entity_poly.entity_id
_entity_poly.type
_entity_poly.pdbx_seq_one_letter_code
_entity_poly.pdbx_strand_id
1 'polypeptide(L)'
;QGGTYYMISRSLGPEFGASIGLIFAVANAIAVAMYTVGFAESLVDLLKSLNTYVVVDDGHSVRIIGSVAIVILTCIVVVGMEWEATAQVGLLFILLAAMADFVVGSFMGPNGPEETSKGFVGYNASVFLENLSPEYTFYNGERQSFFSVFSIFFPAATGILAGANISGDLADPQAAIPKGTLLAIVVTTVSYLIFALIAGATVVRDATGNWNETDWNVTFRDCPSPFNTSKDDLCQWGLQNSFQVCCNLQLMQQ
;
A
#
# COMPACT_ATOMS: atom_id res chain seq x y z
N GLN A 1 1.56 17.10 -29.60
CA GLN A 1 0.70 16.08 -30.23
C GLN A 1 1.10 14.75 -29.62
N GLY A 2 0.34 14.28 -28.63
CA GLY A 2 0.75 13.15 -27.81
C GLY A 2 -0.25 12.92 -26.68
N GLY A 3 -0.01 11.90 -25.87
CA GLY A 3 -0.87 11.51 -24.76
C GLY A 3 -1.84 10.39 -25.13
N THR A 4 -2.29 9.66 -24.10
CA THR A 4 -3.07 8.43 -24.23
C THR A 4 -4.38 8.64 -24.99
N TYR A 5 -5.12 9.71 -24.68
CA TYR A 5 -6.37 10.04 -25.40
C TYR A 5 -6.15 10.30 -26.90
N TYR A 6 -5.08 11.01 -27.25
CA TYR A 6 -4.75 11.33 -28.64
C TYR A 6 -4.42 10.06 -29.45
N MET A 7 -3.68 9.12 -28.84
CA MET A 7 -3.34 7.84 -29.48
C MET A 7 -4.58 6.94 -29.65
N ILE A 8 -5.45 6.89 -28.64
CA ILE A 8 -6.68 6.08 -28.66
C ILE A 8 -7.68 6.62 -29.69
N SER A 9 -7.98 7.92 -29.66
CA SER A 9 -8.98 8.53 -30.55
C SER A 9 -8.61 8.44 -32.04
N ARG A 10 -7.32 8.43 -32.38
CA ARG A 10 -6.86 8.21 -33.76
C ARG A 10 -6.84 6.75 -34.21
N SER A 11 -6.66 5.82 -33.28
CA SER A 11 -6.57 4.39 -33.61
C SER A 11 -7.94 3.70 -33.61
N LEU A 12 -8.81 4.08 -32.67
CA LEU A 12 -10.13 3.45 -32.46
C LEU A 12 -11.31 4.32 -32.94
N GLY A 13 -11.03 5.55 -33.36
CA GLY A 13 -12.04 6.51 -33.80
C GLY A 13 -12.54 7.42 -32.66
N PRO A 14 -13.18 8.55 -33.03
CA PRO A 14 -13.55 9.61 -32.09
C PRO A 14 -14.61 9.17 -31.07
N GLU A 15 -15.56 8.31 -31.46
CA GLU A 15 -16.62 7.83 -30.57
C GLU A 15 -16.06 6.97 -29.44
N PHE A 16 -15.26 5.96 -29.77
CA PHE A 16 -14.58 5.12 -28.78
C PHE A 16 -13.55 5.91 -27.97
N GLY A 17 -12.81 6.83 -28.60
CA GLY A 17 -11.87 7.71 -27.91
C GLY A 17 -12.53 8.55 -26.84
N ALA A 18 -13.67 9.18 -27.14
CA ALA A 18 -14.41 10.01 -26.20
C ALA A 18 -14.94 9.21 -25.00
N SER A 19 -15.57 8.05 -25.24
CA SER A 19 -16.10 7.19 -24.16
C SER A 19 -14.99 6.66 -23.25
N ILE A 20 -13.89 6.15 -23.82
CA ILE A 20 -12.76 5.63 -23.05
C ILE A 20 -12.08 6.77 -22.28
N GLY A 21 -11.91 7.93 -22.91
CA GLY A 21 -11.31 9.11 -22.29
C GLY A 21 -12.09 9.60 -21.07
N LEU A 22 -13.43 9.63 -21.15
CA LEU A 22 -14.28 10.04 -20.03
C LEU A 22 -14.17 9.07 -18.84
N ILE A 23 -14.27 7.77 -19.09
CA ILE A 23 -14.14 6.74 -18.05
C ILE A 23 -12.76 6.84 -17.38
N PHE A 24 -11.71 7.01 -18.18
CA PHE A 24 -10.35 7.14 -17.69
C PHE A 24 -10.13 8.41 -16.85
N ALA A 25 -10.73 9.54 -17.24
CA ALA A 25 -10.66 10.78 -16.48
C ALA A 25 -11.32 10.63 -15.09
N VAL A 26 -12.51 10.00 -15.03
CA VAL A 26 -13.20 9.73 -13.76
C VAL A 26 -12.39 8.76 -12.90
N ALA A 27 -11.83 7.69 -13.50
CA ALA A 27 -11.00 6.73 -12.79
C ALA A 27 -9.77 7.39 -12.16
N ASN A 28 -9.07 8.27 -12.89
CA ASN A 28 -7.93 9.01 -12.35
C ASN A 28 -8.34 9.98 -11.23
N ALA A 29 -9.49 10.63 -11.33
CA ALA A 29 -9.99 11.51 -10.27
C ALA A 29 -10.28 10.72 -8.97
N ILE A 30 -10.87 9.54 -9.08
CA ILE A 30 -11.10 8.63 -7.94
C ILE A 30 -9.77 8.12 -7.38
N ALA A 31 -8.79 7.79 -8.24
CA ALA A 31 -7.47 7.35 -7.81
C ALA A 31 -6.73 8.43 -6.99
N VAL A 32 -6.81 9.72 -7.38
CA VAL A 32 -6.24 10.83 -6.60
C VAL A 32 -6.85 10.89 -5.20
N ALA A 33 -8.17 10.71 -5.07
CA ALA A 33 -8.83 10.65 -3.78
C ALA A 33 -8.34 9.45 -2.95
N MET A 34 -8.24 8.27 -3.55
CA MET A 34 -7.74 7.05 -2.89
C MET A 34 -6.31 7.23 -2.36
N TYR A 35 -5.38 7.74 -3.19
CA TYR A 35 -3.99 7.97 -2.77
C TYR A 35 -3.88 9.01 -1.65
N THR A 36 -4.71 10.05 -1.69
CA THR A 36 -4.71 11.09 -0.65
C THR A 36 -5.26 10.57 0.68
N VAL A 37 -6.28 9.71 0.65
CA VAL A 37 -6.81 9.06 1.87
C VAL A 37 -5.76 8.12 2.48
N GLY A 38 -5.12 7.27 1.68
CA GLY A 38 -4.06 6.38 2.20
C GLY A 38 -2.86 7.13 2.79
N PHE A 39 -2.49 8.27 2.19
CA PHE A 39 -1.50 9.18 2.78
C PHE A 39 -1.97 9.75 4.13
N ALA A 40 -3.22 10.21 4.21
CA ALA A 40 -3.77 10.79 5.44
C ALA A 40 -3.85 9.75 6.58
N GLU A 41 -4.25 8.51 6.28
CA GLU A 41 -4.23 7.40 7.25
C GLU A 41 -2.83 7.15 7.78
N SER A 42 -1.85 6.98 6.87
CA SER A 42 -0.44 6.75 7.24
C SER A 42 0.14 7.89 8.07
N LEU A 43 -0.24 9.14 7.78
CA LEU A 43 0.23 10.32 8.50
C LEU A 43 -0.40 10.44 9.90
N VAL A 44 -1.71 10.18 10.03
CA VAL A 44 -2.40 10.14 11.34
C VAL A 44 -1.74 9.11 12.24
N ASP A 45 -1.48 7.93 11.68
CA ASP A 45 -0.82 6.83 12.36
C ASP A 45 0.59 7.18 12.85
N LEU A 46 1.40 7.84 12.00
CA LEU A 46 2.71 8.34 12.38
C LEU A 46 2.61 9.40 13.50
N LEU A 47 1.66 10.33 13.40
CA LEU A 47 1.47 11.37 14.41
C LEU A 47 1.06 10.81 15.77
N LYS A 48 0.24 9.74 15.77
CA LYS A 48 -0.10 8.98 16.99
C LYS A 48 1.15 8.37 17.63
N SER A 49 2.04 7.79 16.83
CA SER A 49 3.30 7.21 17.35
C SER A 49 4.22 8.26 18.01
N LEU A 50 4.14 9.52 17.55
CA LEU A 50 4.91 10.65 18.06
C LEU A 50 4.20 11.40 19.21
N ASN A 51 3.11 10.85 19.75
CA ASN A 51 2.34 11.40 20.88
C ASN A 51 1.83 12.84 20.64
N THR A 52 1.68 13.25 19.38
CA THR A 52 1.21 14.58 19.01
C THR A 52 -0.29 14.50 18.73
N TYR A 53 -1.11 14.98 19.66
CA TYR A 53 -2.58 14.92 19.58
C TYR A 53 -3.12 15.72 18.38
N VAL A 54 -3.40 15.06 17.27
CA VAL A 54 -4.18 15.67 16.18
C VAL A 54 -5.64 15.20 16.27
N VAL A 55 -6.35 15.87 17.18
CA VAL A 55 -7.76 16.31 17.10
C VAL A 55 -8.80 15.29 16.56
N VAL A 56 -9.72 14.93 17.49
CA VAL A 56 -11.10 14.39 17.33
C VAL A 56 -11.19 13.12 16.47
N ASP A 57 -11.36 11.97 17.12
CA ASP A 57 -11.81 10.66 16.58
C ASP A 57 -11.14 10.20 15.27
N ASP A 58 -10.63 8.96 15.23
CA ASP A 58 -9.76 8.45 14.16
C ASP A 58 -10.30 8.71 12.74
N GLY A 59 -11.61 8.54 12.54
CA GLY A 59 -12.25 8.77 11.25
C GLY A 59 -12.36 10.24 10.83
N HIS A 60 -12.41 11.17 11.78
CA HIS A 60 -12.49 12.61 11.51
C HIS A 60 -11.10 13.21 11.24
N SER A 61 -10.06 12.74 11.95
CA SER A 61 -8.68 13.18 11.74
C SER A 61 -8.20 12.88 10.31
N VAL A 62 -8.47 11.67 9.79
CA VAL A 62 -8.13 11.27 8.41
C VAL A 62 -8.80 12.17 7.39
N ARG A 63 -10.08 12.51 7.59
CA ARG A 63 -10.84 13.38 6.67
C ARG A 63 -10.28 14.80 6.63
N ILE A 64 -9.96 15.38 7.79
CA ILE A 64 -9.41 16.74 7.87
C ILE A 64 -8.05 16.79 7.18
N ILE A 65 -7.13 15.88 7.54
CA ILE A 65 -5.79 15.83 6.96
C ILE A 65 -5.86 15.57 5.45
N GLY A 66 -6.70 14.64 4.99
CA GLY A 66 -6.90 14.38 3.57
C GLY A 66 -7.42 15.60 2.80
N SER A 67 -8.37 16.35 3.40
CA SER A 67 -8.90 17.58 2.79
C SER A 67 -7.87 18.71 2.69
N VAL A 68 -6.98 18.83 3.67
CA VAL A 68 -5.89 19.81 3.64
C VAL A 68 -4.84 19.38 2.60
N ALA A 69 -4.47 18.10 2.58
CA ALA A 69 -3.51 17.55 1.64
C ALA A 69 -3.94 17.74 0.19
N ILE A 70 -5.21 17.46 -0.15
CA ILE A 70 -5.69 17.63 -1.53
C ILE A 70 -5.69 19.09 -1.98
N VAL A 71 -6.00 20.04 -1.08
CA VAL A 71 -5.95 21.49 -1.37
C VAL A 71 -4.50 21.92 -1.63
N ILE A 72 -3.56 21.46 -0.80
CA ILE A 72 -2.13 21.75 -0.98
C ILE A 72 -1.62 21.15 -2.29
N LEU A 73 -1.91 19.88 -2.58
CA LEU A 73 -1.52 19.22 -3.82
C LEU A 73 -2.09 19.96 -5.05
N THR A 74 -3.35 20.39 -4.97
CA THR A 74 -3.97 21.20 -6.04
C THR A 74 -3.24 22.53 -6.24
N CYS A 75 -2.87 23.23 -5.16
CA CYS A 75 -2.09 24.46 -5.26
C CYS A 75 -0.72 24.23 -5.89
N ILE A 76 -0.02 23.15 -5.53
CA ILE A 76 1.30 22.81 -6.08
C ILE A 76 1.20 22.57 -7.60
N VAL A 77 0.22 21.76 -8.03
CA VAL A 77 -0.01 21.45 -9.44
C VAL A 77 -0.32 22.70 -10.26
N VAL A 78 -1.08 23.65 -9.71
CA VAL A 78 -1.39 24.93 -10.40
C VAL A 78 -0.15 25.83 -10.52
N VAL A 79 0.77 25.80 -9.56
CA VAL A 79 1.92 26.72 -9.49
C VAL A 79 3.10 26.27 -10.35
N GLY A 80 3.36 24.97 -10.52
CA GLY A 80 4.56 24.55 -11.25
C GLY A 80 4.63 23.08 -11.66
N MET A 81 4.18 22.79 -12.88
CA MET A 81 4.33 21.47 -13.53
C MET A 81 5.78 21.12 -13.88
N GLU A 82 6.65 22.11 -14.08
CA GLU A 82 8.05 21.87 -14.50
C GLU A 82 8.89 21.19 -13.39
N TRP A 83 8.58 21.47 -12.12
CA TRP A 83 9.25 20.86 -10.98
C TRP A 83 8.86 19.39 -10.81
N GLU A 84 7.67 19.00 -11.28
CA GLU A 84 7.10 17.66 -11.12
C GLU A 84 7.96 16.58 -11.79
N ALA A 85 8.34 16.80 -13.05
CA ALA A 85 9.10 15.81 -13.82
C ALA A 85 10.46 15.48 -13.18
N THR A 86 11.11 16.48 -12.57
CA THR A 86 12.37 16.27 -11.85
C THR A 86 12.13 15.62 -10.47
N ALA A 87 11.06 16.01 -9.78
CA ALA A 87 10.69 15.43 -8.49
C ALA A 87 10.30 13.95 -8.60
N GLN A 88 9.65 13.52 -9.68
CA GLN A 88 9.29 12.12 -9.91
C GLN A 88 10.50 11.20 -9.91
N VAL A 89 11.61 11.63 -10.53
CA VAL A 89 12.87 10.86 -10.52
C VAL A 89 13.43 10.76 -9.09
N GLY A 90 13.36 11.85 -8.31
CA GLY A 90 13.75 11.83 -6.90
C GLY A 90 12.88 10.90 -6.05
N LEU A 91 11.56 10.96 -6.22
CA LEU A 91 10.60 10.10 -5.53
C LEU A 91 10.81 8.62 -5.87
N LEU A 92 11.19 8.30 -7.11
CA LEU A 92 11.53 6.93 -7.51
C LEU A 92 12.72 6.40 -6.70
N PHE A 93 13.78 7.19 -6.50
CA PHE A 93 14.92 6.76 -5.68
C PHE A 93 14.55 6.56 -4.21
N ILE A 94 13.73 7.44 -3.65
CA ILE A 94 13.23 7.29 -2.27
C ILE A 94 12.40 6.01 -2.15
N LEU A 95 11.52 5.74 -3.12
CA LEU A 95 10.73 4.51 -3.17
C LEU A 95 11.63 3.27 -3.23
N LEU A 96 12.62 3.25 -4.12
CA LEU A 96 13.57 2.13 -4.23
C LEU A 96 14.39 1.94 -2.95
N ALA A 97 14.77 3.02 -2.28
CA ALA A 97 15.45 2.95 -0.99
C ALA A 97 14.54 2.35 0.10
N ALA A 98 13.28 2.77 0.18
CA ALA A 98 12.31 2.19 1.11
C ALA A 98 12.04 0.70 0.82
N MET A 99 11.96 0.33 -0.46
CA MET A 99 11.84 -1.07 -0.88
C MET A 99 13.05 -1.91 -0.46
N ALA A 100 14.26 -1.38 -0.62
CA ALA A 100 15.48 -2.06 -0.19
C ALA A 100 15.57 -2.17 1.34
N ASP A 101 15.20 -1.11 2.04
CA ASP A 101 15.18 -1.04 3.50
C ASP A 101 14.22 -2.08 4.11
N PHE A 102 13.00 -2.23 3.56
CA PHE A 102 12.07 -3.29 3.95
C PHE A 102 12.68 -4.70 3.80
N VAL A 103 13.36 -4.96 2.68
CA VAL A 103 14.02 -6.26 2.42
C VAL A 103 15.16 -6.48 3.42
N VAL A 104 16.00 -5.48 3.66
CA VAL A 104 17.12 -5.57 4.62
C VAL A 104 16.60 -5.75 6.05
N GLY A 105 15.57 -5.00 6.45
CA GLY A 105 14.92 -5.12 7.77
C GLY A 105 14.35 -6.52 8.01
N SER A 106 13.81 -7.17 6.97
CA SER A 106 13.33 -8.55 7.09
C SER A 106 14.45 -9.56 7.39
N PHE A 107 15.69 -9.30 6.95
CA PHE A 107 16.85 -10.16 7.22
C PHE A 107 17.51 -9.91 8.57
N MET A 108 17.41 -8.69 9.12
CA MET A 108 18.01 -8.36 10.42
C MET A 108 17.29 -9.05 11.59
N GLY A 109 16.04 -9.50 11.39
CA GLY A 109 15.26 -10.21 12.40
C GLY A 109 14.79 -9.30 13.55
N PRO A 110 13.98 -9.81 14.50
CA PRO A 110 13.49 -9.01 15.61
C PRO A 110 14.63 -8.67 16.58
N ASN A 111 14.84 -7.38 16.81
CA ASN A 111 15.81 -6.80 17.74
C ASN A 111 15.28 -6.80 19.19
N GLY A 112 13.97 -6.94 19.41
CA GLY A 112 13.38 -6.90 20.75
C GLY A 112 12.09 -7.71 20.99
N PRO A 113 11.74 -7.95 22.28
CA PRO A 113 10.52 -8.66 22.67
C PRO A 113 9.23 -7.89 22.31
N GLU A 114 9.29 -6.56 22.20
CA GLU A 114 8.15 -5.72 21.76
C GLU A 114 7.79 -5.92 20.28
N GLU A 115 8.77 -6.25 19.45
CA GLU A 115 8.58 -6.47 18.01
C GLU A 115 7.98 -7.86 17.77
N THR A 116 8.43 -8.82 18.56
CA THR A 116 7.87 -10.17 18.59
C THR A 116 6.43 -10.15 19.07
N SER A 117 6.09 -9.32 20.06
CA SER A 117 4.71 -9.19 20.55
C SER A 117 3.77 -8.53 19.53
N LYS A 118 4.28 -7.66 18.65
CA LYS A 118 3.54 -7.09 17.51
C LYS A 118 3.42 -8.05 16.31
N GLY A 119 4.02 -9.23 16.40
CA GLY A 119 3.87 -10.31 15.42
C GLY A 119 5.02 -10.48 14.43
N PHE A 120 6.11 -9.71 14.54
CA PHE A 120 7.31 -9.93 13.73
C PHE A 120 8.22 -10.94 14.43
N VAL A 121 8.29 -12.16 13.87
CA VAL A 121 9.05 -13.27 14.46
C VAL A 121 10.30 -13.64 13.66
N GLY A 122 10.57 -12.91 12.57
CA GLY A 122 11.63 -13.22 11.62
C GLY A 122 11.29 -14.45 10.75
N TYR A 123 12.22 -14.83 9.87
CA TYR A 123 11.99 -15.93 8.91
C TYR A 123 11.76 -17.27 9.62
N ASN A 124 10.52 -17.74 9.59
CA ASN A 124 10.13 -19.01 10.20
C ASN A 124 9.30 -19.87 9.24
N ALA A 125 9.75 -21.10 9.02
CA ALA A 125 9.09 -22.05 8.12
C ALA A 125 7.69 -22.45 8.60
N SER A 126 7.43 -22.49 9.91
CA SER A 126 6.10 -22.83 10.43
C SER A 126 5.08 -21.73 10.12
N VAL A 127 5.48 -20.47 10.30
CA VAL A 127 4.66 -19.29 9.97
C VAL A 127 4.39 -19.22 8.48
N PHE A 128 5.40 -19.48 7.65
CA PHE A 128 5.22 -19.49 6.19
C PHE A 128 4.19 -20.54 5.74
N LEU A 129 4.26 -21.76 6.29
CA LEU A 129 3.33 -22.84 5.95
C LEU A 129 1.90 -22.54 6.42
N GLU A 130 1.76 -21.93 7.59
CA GLU A 130 0.47 -21.48 8.12
C GLU A 130 -0.13 -20.39 7.22
N ASN A 131 0.70 -19.42 6.82
CA ASN A 131 0.31 -18.29 5.97
C ASN A 131 -0.04 -18.66 4.53
N LEU A 132 0.36 -19.84 4.05
CA LEU A 132 0.07 -20.31 2.69
C LEU A 132 -1.44 -20.55 2.44
N SER A 133 -2.18 -20.91 3.49
CA SER A 133 -3.62 -21.19 3.40
C SER A 133 -4.44 -19.89 3.39
N PRO A 134 -5.50 -19.73 2.59
CA PRO A 134 -6.33 -18.52 2.69
C PRO A 134 -7.19 -18.57 3.96
N GLU A 135 -7.17 -17.50 4.75
CA GLU A 135 -8.08 -17.29 5.88
C GLU A 135 -8.75 -15.94 5.74
N TYR A 136 -9.99 -15.95 5.25
CA TYR A 136 -10.77 -14.74 5.07
C TYR A 136 -11.53 -14.41 6.36
N THR A 137 -11.19 -13.26 6.95
CA THR A 137 -11.80 -12.73 8.16
C THR A 137 -13.11 -12.00 7.89
N PHE A 138 -13.83 -11.71 8.97
CA PHE A 138 -14.96 -10.80 8.94
C PHE A 138 -14.44 -9.40 9.24
N TYR A 139 -14.78 -8.44 8.38
CA TYR A 139 -14.43 -7.04 8.58
C TYR A 139 -15.66 -6.19 8.32
N ASN A 140 -15.99 -5.28 9.26
CA ASN A 140 -17.21 -4.46 9.20
C ASN A 140 -18.52 -5.26 9.01
N GLY A 141 -18.62 -6.44 9.62
CA GLY A 141 -19.82 -7.28 9.56
C GLY A 141 -19.99 -8.09 8.27
N GLU A 142 -19.07 -7.99 7.31
CA GLU A 142 -19.09 -8.78 6.08
C GLU A 142 -17.90 -9.76 6.03
N ARG A 143 -18.18 -10.99 5.58
CA ARG A 143 -17.13 -11.99 5.36
C ARG A 143 -16.35 -11.64 4.11
N GLN A 144 -15.05 -11.47 4.25
CA GLN A 144 -14.19 -11.23 3.10
C GLN A 144 -14.15 -12.48 2.19
N SER A 145 -13.95 -12.24 0.89
CA SER A 145 -13.84 -13.28 -0.13
C SER A 145 -12.69 -12.96 -1.07
N PHE A 146 -12.28 -13.92 -1.89
CA PHE A 146 -11.23 -13.72 -2.89
C PHE A 146 -11.46 -12.46 -3.75
N PHE A 147 -12.67 -12.27 -4.28
CA PHE A 147 -12.99 -11.13 -5.13
C PHE A 147 -13.01 -9.80 -4.38
N SER A 148 -13.35 -9.82 -3.09
CA SER A 148 -13.29 -8.63 -2.23
C SER A 148 -11.84 -8.18 -2.01
N VAL A 149 -10.95 -9.11 -1.66
CA VAL A 149 -9.52 -8.79 -1.48
C VAL A 149 -8.87 -8.39 -2.81
N PHE A 150 -9.24 -9.06 -3.90
CA PHE A 150 -8.76 -8.72 -5.24
C PHE A 150 -9.16 -7.30 -5.66
N SER A 151 -10.38 -6.84 -5.35
CA SER A 151 -10.82 -5.49 -5.73
C SER A 151 -10.08 -4.38 -4.98
N ILE A 152 -9.64 -4.64 -3.75
CA ILE A 152 -8.80 -3.73 -2.97
C ILE A 152 -7.36 -3.69 -3.52
N PHE A 153 -6.83 -4.83 -3.97
CA PHE A 153 -5.50 -4.91 -4.57
C PHE A 153 -5.45 -4.36 -6.01
N PHE A 154 -6.54 -4.45 -6.76
CA PHE A 154 -6.58 -4.12 -8.19
C PHE A 154 -6.07 -2.70 -8.52
N PRO A 155 -6.46 -1.64 -7.79
CA PRO A 155 -5.90 -0.29 -7.99
C PRO A 155 -4.38 -0.22 -7.95
N ALA A 156 -3.70 -1.06 -7.15
CA ALA A 156 -2.24 -1.07 -7.06
C ALA A 156 -1.57 -1.55 -8.37
N ALA A 157 -2.25 -2.40 -9.14
CA ALA A 157 -1.76 -2.88 -10.43
C ALA A 157 -2.17 -1.98 -11.61
N THR A 158 -2.96 -0.93 -11.37
CA THR A 158 -3.33 0.06 -12.40
C THR A 158 -2.19 1.06 -12.67
N GLY A 159 -2.40 2.01 -13.58
CA GLY A 159 -1.40 3.06 -13.87
C GLY A 159 -0.46 2.78 -15.04
N ILE A 160 -0.63 1.67 -15.77
CA ILE A 160 0.19 1.32 -16.95
C ILE A 160 0.17 2.41 -18.05
N LEU A 161 -0.87 3.25 -18.08
CA LEU A 161 -1.06 4.33 -19.04
C LEU A 161 -0.34 5.64 -18.67
N ALA A 162 0.25 5.74 -17.48
CA ALA A 162 0.98 6.94 -17.06
C ALA A 162 2.19 7.22 -17.99
N GLY A 163 2.93 6.19 -18.40
CA GLY A 163 4.04 6.34 -19.35
C GLY A 163 3.61 6.76 -20.76
N ALA A 164 2.39 6.41 -21.17
CA ALA A 164 1.82 6.84 -22.45
C ALA A 164 1.38 8.31 -22.44
N ASN A 165 1.14 8.91 -21.26
CA ASN A 165 0.77 10.33 -21.15
C ASN A 165 1.92 11.29 -21.47
N ILE A 166 3.18 10.89 -21.22
CA ILE A 166 4.40 11.64 -21.56
C ILE A 166 4.98 11.29 -22.94
N SER A 167 4.21 10.58 -23.77
CA SER A 167 4.64 10.13 -25.12
C SER A 167 5.12 11.25 -26.06
N GLY A 168 4.75 12.51 -25.81
CA GLY A 168 5.20 13.66 -26.59
C GLY A 168 6.66 14.05 -26.38
N ASP A 169 7.26 13.65 -25.25
CA ASP A 169 8.63 14.03 -24.86
C ASP A 169 9.65 12.91 -25.14
N LEU A 170 9.20 11.78 -25.68
CA LEU A 170 10.04 10.63 -26.00
C LEU A 170 10.66 10.78 -27.40
N ALA A 171 11.95 10.44 -27.51
CA ALA A 171 12.67 10.44 -28.79
C ALA A 171 12.07 9.45 -29.81
N ASP A 172 11.62 8.27 -29.37
CA ASP A 172 10.87 7.30 -30.19
C ASP A 172 9.74 6.65 -29.37
N PRO A 173 8.52 7.21 -29.40
CA PRO A 173 7.40 6.70 -28.60
C PRO A 173 6.90 5.33 -29.07
N GLN A 174 7.04 4.97 -30.35
CA GLN A 174 6.49 3.72 -30.90
C GLN A 174 7.24 2.50 -30.36
N ALA A 175 8.57 2.60 -30.22
CA ALA A 175 9.39 1.53 -29.66
C ALA A 175 9.51 1.59 -28.14
N ALA A 176 9.55 2.78 -27.54
CA ALA A 176 9.82 2.95 -26.12
C ALA A 176 8.61 2.68 -25.23
N ILE A 177 7.39 3.05 -25.63
CA ILE A 177 6.18 2.81 -24.81
C ILE A 177 5.96 1.31 -24.57
N PRO A 178 5.93 0.43 -25.60
CA PRO A 178 5.66 -1.00 -25.37
C PRO A 178 6.74 -1.68 -24.52
N LYS A 179 8.02 -1.37 -24.78
CA LYS A 179 9.14 -1.95 -24.01
C LYS A 179 9.16 -1.47 -22.57
N GLY A 180 8.95 -0.17 -22.35
CA GLY A 180 8.92 0.44 -21.03
C GLY A 180 7.76 -0.10 -20.20
N THR A 181 6.54 -0.09 -20.75
CA THR A 181 5.35 -0.58 -20.04
C THR A 181 5.44 -2.07 -19.72
N LEU A 182 5.88 -2.92 -20.66
CA LEU A 182 6.00 -4.36 -20.41
C LEU A 182 7.06 -4.67 -19.36
N LEU A 183 8.23 -4.02 -19.43
CA LEU A 183 9.29 -4.20 -18.44
C LEU A 183 8.83 -3.72 -17.06
N ALA A 184 8.15 -2.57 -16.98
CA ALA A 184 7.62 -2.04 -15.73
C ALA A 184 6.62 -3.02 -15.09
N ILE A 185 5.70 -3.60 -15.87
CA ILE A 185 4.74 -4.61 -15.38
C ILE A 185 5.47 -5.82 -14.80
N VAL A 186 6.49 -6.33 -15.49
CA VAL A 186 7.25 -7.49 -15.00
C VAL A 186 7.97 -7.14 -13.70
N VAL A 187 8.64 -5.99 -13.63
CA VAL A 187 9.38 -5.56 -12.45
C VAL A 187 8.44 -5.37 -11.24
N THR A 188 7.31 -4.68 -11.42
CA THR A 188 6.35 -4.45 -10.31
C THR A 188 5.70 -5.75 -9.84
N THR A 189 5.36 -6.65 -10.78
CA THR A 189 4.81 -7.98 -10.44
C THR A 189 5.80 -8.79 -9.61
N VAL A 190 7.08 -8.82 -10.01
CA VAL A 190 8.12 -9.52 -9.25
C VAL A 190 8.30 -8.90 -7.87
N SER A 191 8.33 -7.56 -7.76
CA SER A 191 8.44 -6.92 -6.45
C SER A 191 7.26 -7.22 -5.53
N TYR A 192 6.03 -7.24 -6.05
CA TYR A 192 4.85 -7.58 -5.25
C TYR A 192 4.89 -9.02 -4.74
N LEU A 193 5.34 -9.97 -5.56
CA LEU A 193 5.51 -11.36 -5.15
C LEU A 193 6.59 -11.49 -4.06
N ILE A 194 7.71 -10.80 -4.21
CA ILE A 194 8.78 -10.81 -3.20
C ILE A 194 8.27 -10.28 -1.86
N PHE A 195 7.58 -9.12 -1.86
CA PHE A 195 7.07 -8.54 -0.61
C PHE A 195 6.00 -9.40 0.05
N ALA A 196 5.10 -9.99 -0.73
CA ALA A 196 4.09 -10.92 -0.22
C ALA A 196 4.74 -12.16 0.43
N LEU A 197 5.77 -12.74 -0.20
CA LEU A 197 6.50 -13.88 0.33
C LEU A 197 7.29 -13.53 1.59
N ILE A 198 7.95 -12.37 1.62
CA ILE A 198 8.68 -11.90 2.80
C ILE A 198 7.71 -11.71 3.96
N ALA A 199 6.65 -10.93 3.79
CA ALA A 199 5.67 -10.66 4.84
C ALA A 199 5.02 -11.96 5.36
N GLY A 200 4.66 -12.88 4.45
CA GLY A 200 4.11 -14.18 4.82
C GLY A 200 5.10 -15.12 5.53
N ALA A 201 6.41 -14.93 5.36
CA ALA A 201 7.43 -15.75 6.01
C ALA A 201 7.90 -15.19 7.36
N THR A 202 7.70 -13.89 7.60
CA THR A 202 8.29 -13.19 8.76
C THR A 202 7.29 -12.71 9.80
N VAL A 203 6.00 -12.60 9.45
CA VAL A 203 4.97 -12.02 10.31
C VAL A 203 3.77 -12.96 10.48
N VAL A 204 3.25 -13.03 11.71
CA VAL A 204 2.04 -13.81 12.03
C VAL A 204 0.75 -13.05 11.70
N ARG A 205 -0.36 -13.78 11.52
CA ARG A 205 -1.67 -13.20 11.14
C ARG A 205 -2.24 -12.28 12.19
N ASP A 206 -2.22 -12.74 13.44
CA ASP A 206 -2.77 -12.02 14.58
C ASP A 206 -1.72 -11.96 15.70
N ALA A 207 -1.65 -10.80 16.37
CA ALA A 207 -0.77 -10.57 17.50
C ALA A 207 -1.38 -9.57 18.50
N THR A 208 -1.20 -9.84 19.79
CA THR A 208 -1.78 -9.03 20.88
C THR A 208 -0.95 -7.79 21.22
N GLY A 209 0.36 -7.78 20.96
CA GLY A 209 1.25 -6.68 21.32
C GLY A 209 1.72 -6.69 22.79
N ASN A 210 1.22 -7.60 23.63
CA ASN A 210 1.55 -7.65 25.06
C ASN A 210 2.74 -8.58 25.34
N TRP A 211 3.84 -8.06 25.88
CA TRP A 211 5.02 -8.85 26.22
C TRP A 211 4.87 -9.65 27.53
N ASN A 212 3.86 -9.34 28.36
CA ASN A 212 3.59 -10.04 29.62
C ASN A 212 2.86 -11.39 29.46
N GLU A 213 2.30 -11.69 28.28
CA GLU A 213 1.64 -12.99 27.99
C GLU A 213 2.64 -14.12 27.69
N THR A 214 3.91 -13.95 28.11
CA THR A 214 5.06 -14.79 27.76
C THR A 214 5.20 -16.09 28.58
N ASP A 215 4.20 -16.50 29.36
CA ASP A 215 4.30 -17.69 30.20
C ASP A 215 3.90 -19.00 29.48
N TRP A 216 4.93 -19.65 28.93
CA TRP A 216 5.17 -21.10 28.81
C TRP A 216 4.16 -22.03 28.09
N ASN A 217 2.98 -21.58 27.68
CA ASN A 217 2.15 -22.34 26.72
C ASN A 217 1.04 -21.51 26.04
N VAL A 218 1.08 -20.18 26.13
CA VAL A 218 0.10 -19.29 25.51
C VAL A 218 0.85 -18.47 24.47
N THR A 219 0.75 -18.92 23.23
CA THR A 219 1.34 -18.28 22.07
C THR A 219 0.80 -16.85 21.91
N PHE A 220 1.60 -15.93 21.37
CA PHE A 220 1.18 -14.61 20.84
C PHE A 220 -0.03 -14.64 19.87
N ARG A 221 -0.51 -15.85 19.56
CA ARG A 221 -1.53 -16.26 18.60
C ARG A 221 -2.88 -16.60 19.25
N ASP A 222 -3.02 -16.57 20.58
CA ASP A 222 -4.30 -16.84 21.26
C ASP A 222 -5.24 -15.63 21.14
N CYS A 223 -5.51 -15.25 19.90
CA CYS A 223 -6.60 -14.40 19.50
C CYS A 223 -7.85 -15.27 19.45
N PRO A 224 -8.83 -15.10 20.36
CA PRO A 224 -10.00 -15.95 20.37
C PRO A 224 -10.72 -15.87 19.02
N SER A 225 -11.07 -17.03 18.47
CA SER A 225 -11.74 -17.20 17.18
C SER A 225 -12.91 -16.23 16.96
N PRO A 226 -13.26 -15.88 15.70
CA PRO A 226 -14.24 -14.84 15.33
C PRO A 226 -15.70 -15.10 15.77
N PHE A 227 -15.95 -16.13 16.58
CA PHE A 227 -17.27 -16.46 17.11
C PHE A 227 -17.57 -15.82 18.48
N ASN A 228 -16.61 -15.12 19.10
CA ASN A 228 -16.82 -14.42 20.36
C ASN A 228 -16.84 -12.89 20.14
N THR A 229 -18.04 -12.36 19.94
CA THR A 229 -18.38 -10.98 19.52
C THR A 229 -18.06 -9.88 20.55
N SER A 230 -17.07 -10.07 21.42
CA SER A 230 -16.79 -9.16 22.55
C SER A 230 -15.34 -8.72 22.66
N LYS A 231 -14.50 -8.99 21.65
CA LYS A 231 -13.04 -8.86 21.76
C LYS A 231 -12.31 -8.48 20.46
N ASP A 232 -12.88 -7.61 19.63
CA ASP A 232 -12.14 -6.97 18.51
C ASP A 232 -10.93 -6.15 19.02
N ASP A 233 -10.86 -5.86 20.33
CA ASP A 233 -9.75 -5.16 20.99
C ASP A 233 -8.56 -6.04 21.42
N LEU A 234 -8.62 -7.37 21.30
CA LEU A 234 -7.54 -8.22 21.84
C LEU A 234 -6.32 -8.33 20.92
N CYS A 235 -6.49 -8.22 19.60
CA CYS A 235 -5.42 -8.44 18.63
C CYS A 235 -5.30 -7.24 17.69
N GLN A 236 -4.62 -6.22 18.18
CA GLN A 236 -4.42 -4.95 17.46
C GLN A 236 -3.31 -5.03 16.40
N TRP A 237 -2.50 -6.09 16.42
CA TRP A 237 -1.33 -6.26 15.57
C TRP A 237 -1.39 -7.55 14.75
N GLY A 238 -0.43 -7.73 13.84
CA GLY A 238 -0.37 -8.84 12.90
C GLY A 238 -0.85 -8.47 11.49
N LEU A 239 -0.62 -9.39 10.55
CA LEU A 239 -0.86 -9.19 9.12
C LEU A 239 -2.34 -8.88 8.77
N GLN A 240 -3.28 -9.36 9.58
CA GLN A 240 -4.72 -9.19 9.31
C GLN A 240 -5.31 -7.94 9.96
N ASN A 241 -4.73 -7.47 11.06
CA ASN A 241 -5.32 -6.40 11.87
C ASN A 241 -4.60 -5.05 11.73
N SER A 242 -3.34 -5.04 11.27
CA SER A 242 -2.55 -3.81 11.15
C SER A 242 -1.89 -3.65 9.79
N PHE A 243 -2.14 -2.50 9.15
CA PHE A 243 -1.46 -2.11 7.92
C PHE A 243 -0.01 -1.63 8.15
N GLN A 244 0.35 -1.37 9.41
CA GLN A 244 1.68 -0.86 9.78
C GLN A 244 2.76 -1.92 9.84
N VAL A 245 2.43 -3.19 9.58
CA VAL A 245 3.41 -4.29 9.58
C VAL A 245 4.61 -3.95 8.70
N CYS A 246 4.40 -3.41 7.50
CA CYS A 246 5.49 -3.01 6.60
C CYS A 246 6.33 -1.84 7.16
N CYS A 247 5.72 -0.87 7.84
CA CYS A 247 6.41 0.28 8.42
C CYS A 247 7.20 -0.10 9.68
N ASN A 248 6.65 -0.98 10.51
CA ASN A 248 7.35 -1.52 11.66
C ASN A 248 8.62 -2.25 11.22
N LEU A 249 8.61 -2.99 10.10
CA LEU A 249 9.83 -3.59 9.53
C LEU A 249 10.97 -2.59 9.19
N GLN A 250 10.64 -1.31 9.00
CA GLN A 250 11.58 -0.26 8.59
C GLN A 250 12.08 0.58 9.78
N LEU A 251 11.19 0.89 10.74
CA LEU A 251 11.54 1.66 11.94
C LEU A 251 12.40 0.87 12.94
N MET A 252 12.59 -0.43 12.74
CA MET A 252 13.36 -1.33 13.61
C MET A 252 14.89 -1.30 13.37
N GLN A 253 15.40 -0.40 12.52
CA GLN A 253 16.84 -0.16 12.31
C GLN A 253 17.43 1.00 13.14
N GLN A 254 16.62 1.74 13.90
CA GLN A 254 17.07 2.80 14.81
C GLN A 254 17.10 2.32 16.26
#